data_AF-A0A3B8R6F5-F1
#
_entry.id   AF-A0A3B8R6F5-F1
#
_cell.length_a   1.000
_cell.length_b   1.000
_cell.length_c   1.000
_cell.angle_alpha   90.00
_cell.angle_beta   90.00
_cell.angle_gamma   90.00
#
_symmetry.space_group_name_H-M   'P 1'
#
loop_
_entity.id
_entity.type
_entity.pdbx_description
1 polymer ?
#
loop_
_entity_poly.entity_id
_entity_poly.type
_entity_poly.pdbx_seq_one_letter_code
_entity_poly.pdbx_strand_id
1 'polypeptide(L)'
;MNELQAARLKVLARIELAASLRPAFEGLAKPKLLAVSKTFPAAAVLALAQSGQRDFGENYVQEAVDKLTACRQSNPALDLCWHFIGPLQSNKTKLVAEHFDWVHSLDRLKIAQRLNEQRPDEQAPLQVCIQVNISKEASKSGVAPDEVAALALELKHLKRLKLRGLMAIPQVLDDPAAQSETFAALRECLLATNRLLGSGHHMDHLSMGMSADLELAVAQGASWLRVGTAIFGHRVGQATRAQTR
;
A
#
# COMPACT_ATOMS: atom_id res chain seq x y z
N MET A 1 9.94 -2.54 -26.46
CA MET A 1 9.21 -2.63 -25.18
C MET A 1 9.98 -3.60 -24.31
N ASN A 2 10.52 -3.19 -23.16
CA ASN A 2 11.22 -4.13 -22.27
C ASN A 2 10.20 -5.02 -21.52
N GLU A 3 10.65 -6.15 -20.98
CA GLU A 3 9.76 -7.12 -20.31
C GLU A 3 8.98 -6.50 -19.14
N LEU A 4 9.62 -5.62 -18.36
CA LEU A 4 9.00 -4.89 -17.25
C LEU A 4 7.85 -4.00 -17.72
N GLN A 5 8.02 -3.29 -18.84
CA GLN A 5 6.98 -2.47 -19.44
C GLN A 5 5.80 -3.32 -19.93
N ALA A 6 6.07 -4.45 -20.59
CA ALA A 6 5.03 -5.37 -21.03
C ALA A 6 4.24 -5.96 -19.85
N ALA A 7 4.95 -6.37 -18.79
CA ALA A 7 4.35 -6.88 -17.56
C ALA A 7 3.49 -5.82 -16.86
N ARG A 8 3.97 -4.58 -16.76
CA ARG A 8 3.20 -3.44 -16.24
C ARG A 8 1.93 -3.19 -17.04
N LEU A 9 2.02 -3.14 -18.38
CA LEU A 9 0.86 -2.90 -19.24
C LEU A 9 -0.20 -3.98 -19.08
N LYS A 10 0.20 -5.25 -18.92
CA LYS A 10 -0.75 -6.35 -18.62
C LYS A 10 -1.49 -6.13 -17.30
N VAL A 11 -0.78 -5.70 -16.25
CA VAL A 11 -1.40 -5.43 -14.94
C VAL A 11 -2.32 -4.21 -15.01
N LEU A 12 -1.92 -3.14 -15.69
CA LEU A 12 -2.77 -1.97 -15.89
C LEU A 12 -4.03 -2.31 -16.66
N ALA A 13 -3.95 -3.10 -17.72
CA ALA A 13 -5.12 -3.55 -18.47
C ALA A 13 -6.11 -4.33 -17.60
N ARG A 14 -5.61 -5.20 -16.69
CA ARG A 14 -6.46 -5.90 -15.71
C ARG A 14 -7.16 -4.92 -14.75
N ILE A 15 -6.43 -3.94 -14.23
CA ILE A 15 -6.98 -2.92 -13.34
C ILE A 15 -8.02 -2.07 -14.06
N GLU A 16 -7.75 -1.62 -15.28
CA GLU A 16 -8.65 -0.80 -16.09
C GLU A 16 -9.93 -1.56 -16.44
N LEU A 17 -9.81 -2.82 -16.87
CA LEU A 17 -10.97 -3.67 -17.14
C LEU A 17 -11.81 -3.87 -15.87
N ALA A 18 -11.21 -4.26 -14.75
CA ALA A 18 -11.93 -4.42 -13.49
C ALA A 18 -12.57 -3.10 -13.02
N ALA A 19 -11.90 -1.97 -13.22
CA ALA A 19 -12.41 -0.64 -12.87
C ALA A 19 -13.59 -0.21 -13.77
N SER A 20 -13.65 -0.68 -15.02
CA SER A 20 -14.77 -0.42 -15.92
C SER A 20 -16.02 -1.24 -15.59
N LEU A 21 -15.84 -2.38 -14.91
CA LEU A 21 -16.91 -3.32 -14.55
C LEU A 21 -17.44 -3.12 -13.12
N ARG A 22 -16.73 -2.35 -12.27
CA ARG A 22 -17.12 -2.13 -10.88
C ARG A 22 -18.19 -1.04 -10.74
N PRO A 23 -19.02 -1.08 -9.68
CA PRO A 23 -19.88 0.05 -9.34
C PRO A 23 -19.05 1.30 -8.98
N ALA A 24 -19.64 2.47 -9.16
CA ALA A 24 -19.06 3.71 -8.66
C ALA A 24 -19.14 3.72 -7.12
N PHE A 25 -17.98 3.87 -6.46
CA PHE A 25 -17.91 4.09 -5.02
C PHE A 25 -17.64 5.57 -4.77
N GLU A 26 -18.69 6.33 -4.46
CA GLU A 26 -18.57 7.75 -4.15
C GLU A 26 -17.61 7.98 -2.97
N GLY A 27 -16.78 9.01 -3.08
CA GLY A 27 -15.74 9.32 -2.10
C GLY A 27 -14.46 8.46 -2.20
N LEU A 28 -14.49 7.27 -2.82
CA LEU A 28 -13.28 6.45 -2.93
C LEU A 28 -12.43 6.82 -4.14
N ALA A 29 -11.11 6.75 -3.95
CA ALA A 29 -10.13 6.95 -5.01
C ALA A 29 -10.21 5.84 -6.08
N LYS A 30 -9.82 6.21 -7.30
CA LYS A 30 -9.70 5.26 -8.42
C LYS A 30 -8.57 4.24 -8.16
N PRO A 31 -8.70 3.01 -8.67
CA PRO A 31 -7.69 1.98 -8.48
C PRO A 31 -6.41 2.38 -9.21
N LYS A 32 -5.28 2.26 -8.52
CA LYS A 32 -3.95 2.52 -9.03
C LYS A 32 -3.03 1.36 -8.71
N LEU A 33 -2.07 1.16 -9.61
CA LEU A 33 -1.01 0.19 -9.45
C LEU A 33 0.07 0.71 -8.49
N LEU A 34 0.28 0.00 -7.38
CA LEU A 34 1.45 0.14 -6.52
C LEU A 34 2.45 -0.99 -6.83
N ALA A 35 3.55 -0.65 -7.51
CA ALA A 35 4.55 -1.64 -7.91
C ALA A 35 5.44 -2.02 -6.71
N VAL A 36 5.35 -3.27 -6.25
CA VAL A 36 6.08 -3.74 -5.06
C VAL A 36 7.47 -4.20 -5.45
N SER A 37 8.47 -3.35 -5.22
CA SER A 37 9.85 -3.52 -5.67
C SER A 37 10.80 -4.08 -4.61
N LYS A 38 10.29 -4.48 -3.43
CA LYS A 38 11.11 -5.14 -2.39
C LYS A 38 11.93 -6.28 -2.99
N THR A 39 13.17 -6.44 -2.55
CA THR A 39 14.17 -7.40 -3.02
C THR A 39 14.65 -7.25 -4.47
N PHE A 40 14.21 -6.22 -5.20
CA PHE A 40 14.73 -5.87 -6.52
C PHE A 40 15.64 -4.63 -6.44
N PRO A 41 16.70 -4.54 -7.27
CA PRO A 41 17.64 -3.43 -7.23
C PRO A 41 17.04 -2.12 -7.74
N ALA A 42 17.66 -0.99 -7.41
CA ALA A 42 17.27 0.34 -7.90
C ALA A 42 17.18 0.42 -9.43
N ALA A 43 18.05 -0.32 -10.14
CA ALA A 43 18.00 -0.40 -11.61
C ALA A 43 16.66 -0.92 -12.14
N ALA A 44 16.02 -1.88 -11.45
CA ALA A 44 14.70 -2.39 -11.84
C ALA A 44 13.60 -1.34 -11.60
N VAL A 45 13.69 -0.57 -10.50
CA VAL A 45 12.78 0.56 -10.24
C VAL A 45 12.92 1.62 -11.32
N LEU A 46 14.15 2.04 -11.64
CA LEU A 46 14.42 3.04 -12.67
C LEU A 46 13.93 2.58 -14.06
N ALA A 47 14.18 1.32 -14.43
CA ALA A 47 13.69 0.76 -15.68
C ALA A 47 12.15 0.76 -15.77
N LEU A 48 11.46 0.41 -14.67
CA LEU A 48 10.01 0.47 -14.62
C LEU A 48 9.49 1.92 -14.60
N ALA A 49 10.18 2.83 -13.91
CA ALA A 49 9.84 4.25 -13.86
C ALA A 49 9.92 4.91 -15.25
N GLN A 50 10.90 4.53 -16.07
CA GLN A 50 10.98 4.96 -17.47
C GLN A 50 9.76 4.54 -18.31
N SER A 51 9.05 3.48 -17.90
CA SER A 51 7.78 3.07 -18.53
C SER A 51 6.54 3.81 -18.01
N GLY A 52 6.72 4.80 -17.13
CA GLY A 52 5.65 5.63 -16.57
C GLY A 52 5.13 5.18 -15.20
N GLN A 53 5.73 4.18 -14.55
CA GLN A 53 5.40 3.87 -13.15
C GLN A 53 5.92 4.98 -12.23
N ARG A 54 5.14 5.35 -11.21
CA ARG A 54 5.52 6.42 -10.26
C ARG A 54 5.42 5.95 -8.81
N ASP A 55 4.42 5.14 -8.49
CA ASP A 55 4.19 4.63 -7.13
C ASP A 55 4.91 3.28 -6.90
N PHE A 56 5.80 3.23 -5.91
CA PHE A 56 6.60 2.05 -5.56
C PHE A 56 6.43 1.66 -4.09
N GLY A 57 6.26 0.36 -3.84
CA GLY A 57 6.01 -0.21 -2.51
C GLY A 57 7.21 -0.99 -1.98
N GLU A 58 7.64 -0.67 -0.76
CA GLU A 58 8.77 -1.31 -0.08
C GLU A 58 8.41 -1.86 1.30
N ASN A 59 9.06 -2.96 1.69
CA ASN A 59 8.80 -3.64 2.97
C ASN A 59 9.92 -3.48 3.99
N TYR A 60 11.15 -3.19 3.57
CA TYR A 60 12.32 -3.18 4.43
C TYR A 60 12.96 -1.80 4.41
N VAL A 61 12.96 -1.12 5.57
CA VAL A 61 13.34 0.30 5.66
C VAL A 61 14.73 0.58 5.11
N GLN A 62 15.74 -0.22 5.48
CA GLN A 62 17.12 0.03 5.03
C GLN A 62 17.28 -0.17 3.53
N GLU A 63 16.80 -1.31 3.01
CA GLU A 63 16.81 -1.60 1.57
C GLU A 63 16.12 -0.47 0.78
N ALA A 64 14.98 0.00 1.28
CA ALA A 64 14.23 1.07 0.64
C ALA A 64 14.98 2.40 0.65
N VAL A 65 15.58 2.80 1.77
CA VAL A 65 16.35 4.06 1.87
C VAL A 65 17.55 4.04 0.94
N ASP A 66 18.26 2.93 0.84
CA ASP A 66 19.39 2.79 -0.08
C ASP A 66 18.88 2.89 -1.54
N LYS A 67 17.76 2.23 -1.84
CA LYS A 67 17.15 2.19 -3.18
C LYS A 67 16.60 3.54 -3.63
N LEU A 68 15.84 4.24 -2.78
CA LEU A 68 15.29 5.56 -3.10
C LEU A 68 16.42 6.60 -3.23
N THR A 69 17.47 6.50 -2.43
CA THR A 69 18.66 7.37 -2.55
C THR A 69 19.34 7.15 -3.89
N ALA A 70 19.60 5.90 -4.26
CA ALA A 70 20.18 5.56 -5.56
C ALA A 70 19.30 6.04 -6.73
N CYS A 71 17.96 5.91 -6.63
CA CYS A 71 17.04 6.39 -7.67
C CYS A 71 17.09 7.92 -7.80
N ARG A 72 17.03 8.64 -6.67
CA ARG A 72 17.11 10.12 -6.64
C ARG A 72 18.44 10.63 -7.18
N GLN A 73 19.55 9.97 -6.86
CA GLN A 73 20.88 10.31 -7.39
C GLN A 73 21.00 10.03 -8.88
N SER A 74 20.45 8.90 -9.35
CA SER A 74 20.56 8.49 -10.75
C SER A 74 19.69 9.36 -11.67
N ASN A 75 18.50 9.76 -11.22
CA ASN A 75 17.63 10.63 -12.00
C ASN A 75 16.75 11.52 -11.10
N PRO A 76 17.24 12.70 -10.69
CA PRO A 76 16.53 13.63 -9.81
C PRO A 76 15.21 14.15 -10.39
N ALA A 77 15.04 14.11 -11.72
CA ALA A 77 13.82 14.59 -12.39
C ALA A 77 12.68 13.56 -12.35
N LEU A 78 12.94 12.32 -11.91
CA LEU A 78 11.88 11.33 -11.68
C LEU A 78 11.18 11.61 -10.36
N ASP A 79 9.96 12.13 -10.45
CA ASP A 79 9.05 12.26 -9.32
C ASP A 79 8.46 10.88 -8.94
N LEU A 80 9.18 10.15 -8.08
CA LEU A 80 8.77 8.83 -7.60
C LEU A 80 8.11 8.94 -6.23
N CYS A 81 6.93 8.33 -6.10
CA CYS A 81 6.18 8.23 -4.85
C CYS A 81 6.49 6.91 -4.15
N TRP A 82 6.98 6.99 -2.91
CA TRP A 82 7.43 5.83 -2.14
C TRP A 82 6.45 5.47 -1.02
N HIS A 83 6.03 4.22 -1.00
CA HIS A 83 5.09 3.66 -0.04
C HIS A 83 5.78 2.62 0.83
N PHE A 84 5.80 2.84 2.14
CA PHE A 84 6.19 1.82 3.09
C PHE A 84 4.98 0.93 3.42
N ILE A 85 5.08 -0.36 3.08
CA ILE A 85 3.99 -1.35 3.23
C ILE A 85 4.40 -2.55 4.09
N GLY A 86 5.58 -2.50 4.73
CA GLY A 86 6.06 -3.51 5.67
C GLY A 86 5.71 -3.20 7.12
N PRO A 87 5.92 -4.15 8.06
CA PRO A 87 5.78 -3.87 9.49
C PRO A 87 6.79 -2.80 9.94
N LEU A 88 6.33 -1.81 10.72
CA LEU A 88 7.17 -0.71 11.16
C LEU A 88 7.62 -0.86 12.62
N GLN A 89 8.93 -0.94 12.82
CA GLN A 89 9.56 -0.93 14.15
C GLN A 89 9.83 0.50 14.61
N SER A 90 9.67 0.76 15.91
CA SER A 90 9.80 2.11 16.50
C SER A 90 11.17 2.76 16.24
N ASN A 91 12.25 1.98 16.22
CA ASN A 91 13.61 2.47 15.95
C ASN A 91 13.87 2.83 14.47
N LYS A 92 12.94 2.52 13.57
CA LYS A 92 13.04 2.81 12.14
C LYS A 92 12.08 3.90 11.66
N THR A 93 11.23 4.43 12.55
CA THR A 93 10.23 5.46 12.19
C THR A 93 10.85 6.72 11.61
N LYS A 94 12.04 7.14 12.09
CA LYS A 94 12.70 8.37 11.63
C LYS A 94 13.04 8.30 10.14
N LEU A 95 13.69 7.20 9.73
CA LEU A 95 14.00 6.95 8.32
C LEU A 95 12.74 6.88 7.46
N VAL A 96 11.65 6.30 7.96
CA VAL A 96 10.39 6.28 7.22
C VAL A 96 9.80 7.68 7.08
N ALA A 97 9.78 8.46 8.15
CA ALA A 97 9.24 9.81 8.17
C ALA A 97 10.03 10.78 7.27
N GLU A 98 11.34 10.61 7.13
CA GLU A 98 12.20 11.47 6.32
C GLU A 98 12.20 11.14 4.82
N HIS A 99 11.92 9.89 4.46
CA HIS A 99 12.16 9.41 3.09
C HIS A 99 10.93 9.00 2.28
N PHE A 100 9.82 8.60 2.94
CA PHE A 100 8.64 8.06 2.27
C PHE A 100 7.51 9.08 2.13
N ASP A 101 6.60 8.81 1.20
CA ASP A 101 5.40 9.61 0.95
C ASP A 101 4.16 8.99 1.61
N TRP A 102 4.15 7.65 1.71
CA TRP A 102 3.06 6.88 2.28
C TRP A 102 3.54 5.83 3.30
N VAL A 103 2.73 5.57 4.33
CA VAL A 103 2.84 4.41 5.23
C VAL A 103 1.50 3.69 5.31
N HIS A 104 1.43 2.44 4.88
CA HIS A 104 0.17 1.70 4.84
C HIS A 104 -0.04 0.80 6.07
N SER A 105 0.97 0.66 6.92
CA SER A 105 1.07 -0.38 7.95
C SER A 105 0.88 0.13 9.38
N LEU A 106 0.15 1.23 9.59
CA LEU A 106 -0.09 1.74 10.94
C LEU A 106 -1.07 0.84 11.69
N ASP A 107 -0.63 0.25 12.78
CA ASP A 107 -1.43 -0.64 13.63
C ASP A 107 -1.48 -0.19 15.10
N ARG A 108 -0.83 0.93 15.45
CA ARG A 108 -0.80 1.45 16.83
C ARG A 108 -0.42 2.91 16.90
N LEU A 109 -1.02 3.65 17.85
CA LEU A 109 -0.85 5.09 18.02
C LEU A 109 0.61 5.51 18.23
N LYS A 110 1.39 4.74 19.01
CA LYS A 110 2.80 5.03 19.30
C LYS A 110 3.64 5.20 18.02
N ILE A 111 3.38 4.42 16.98
CA ILE A 111 4.12 4.55 15.72
C ILE A 111 3.69 5.79 14.93
N ALA A 112 2.39 6.08 14.91
CA ALA A 112 1.86 7.28 14.28
C ALA A 112 2.43 8.56 14.94
N GLN A 113 2.44 8.64 16.26
CA GLN A 113 3.01 9.78 17.00
C GLN A 113 4.48 10.00 16.64
N ARG A 114 5.29 8.92 16.64
CA ARG A 114 6.70 9.01 16.27
C ARG A 114 6.91 9.47 14.83
N LEU A 115 6.12 8.97 13.89
CA LEU A 115 6.17 9.44 12.50
C LEU A 115 5.80 10.91 12.39
N ASN A 116 4.77 11.35 13.11
CA ASN A 116 4.34 12.75 13.16
C ASN A 116 5.45 13.66 13.71
N GLU A 117 6.09 13.28 14.82
CA GLU A 117 7.18 14.02 15.47
C GLU A 117 8.45 14.07 14.63
N GLN A 118 8.68 13.07 13.77
CA GLN A 118 9.93 12.90 13.01
C GLN A 118 9.79 13.32 11.55
N ARG A 119 8.59 13.65 11.07
CA ARG A 119 8.36 14.14 9.71
C ARG A 119 8.95 15.55 9.59
N PRO A 120 9.90 15.81 8.69
CA PRO A 120 10.49 17.14 8.52
C PRO A 120 9.45 18.20 8.20
N ASP A 121 9.69 19.42 8.66
CA ASP A 121 8.72 20.51 8.59
C ASP A 121 8.47 21.00 7.16
N GLU A 122 9.49 20.86 6.30
CA GLU A 122 9.50 21.25 4.89
C GLU A 122 8.80 20.21 4.00
N GLN A 123 8.53 19.01 4.51
CA GLN A 123 7.86 17.96 3.74
C GLN A 123 6.34 18.04 3.90
N ALA A 124 5.64 17.66 2.83
CA ALA A 124 4.19 17.45 2.89
C ALA A 124 3.84 16.42 3.98
N PRO A 125 2.65 16.49 4.60
CA PRO A 125 2.21 15.48 5.56
C PRO A 125 2.31 14.07 4.99
N LEU A 126 2.87 13.16 5.79
CA LEU A 126 3.01 11.75 5.41
C LEU A 126 1.61 11.13 5.26
N GLN A 127 1.34 10.55 4.10
CA GLN A 127 0.04 9.92 3.85
C GLN A 127 0.01 8.58 4.58
N VAL A 128 -1.08 8.28 5.30
CA VAL A 128 -1.13 7.05 6.10
C VAL A 128 -2.42 6.26 5.92
N CYS A 129 -2.29 4.94 5.94
CA CYS A 129 -3.42 4.03 6.13
C CYS A 129 -3.27 3.26 7.45
N ILE A 130 -4.40 2.96 8.07
CA ILE A 130 -4.48 2.03 9.20
C ILE A 130 -4.51 0.60 8.64
N GLN A 131 -3.62 -0.25 9.11
CA GLN A 131 -3.63 -1.68 8.81
C GLN A 131 -4.67 -2.38 9.68
N VAL A 132 -5.60 -3.07 9.04
CA VAL A 132 -6.69 -3.80 9.70
C VAL A 132 -6.46 -5.29 9.56
N ASN A 133 -6.52 -6.01 10.69
CA ASN A 133 -6.58 -7.46 10.71
C ASN A 133 -8.01 -7.92 10.44
N ILE A 134 -8.45 -7.77 9.18
CA ILE A 134 -9.84 -8.01 8.77
C ILE A 134 -10.26 -9.48 8.94
N SER A 135 -9.31 -10.40 8.84
CA SER A 135 -9.52 -11.84 9.01
C SER A 135 -9.46 -12.31 10.48
N LYS A 136 -9.16 -11.41 11.44
CA LYS A 136 -9.07 -11.71 12.88
C LYS A 136 -8.10 -12.85 13.24
N GLU A 137 -7.06 -13.06 12.45
CA GLU A 137 -6.05 -14.09 12.71
C GLU A 137 -5.02 -13.59 13.72
N ALA A 138 -4.81 -14.30 14.82
CA ALA A 138 -3.88 -13.89 15.89
C ALA A 138 -2.42 -13.72 15.41
N SER A 139 -2.04 -14.37 14.32
CA SER A 139 -0.70 -14.29 13.72
C SER A 139 -0.49 -13.07 12.82
N LYS A 140 -1.54 -12.30 12.50
CA LYS A 140 -1.49 -11.19 11.54
C LYS A 140 -1.44 -9.83 12.23
N SER A 141 -0.64 -8.94 11.65
CA SER A 141 -0.55 -7.53 12.08
C SER A 141 -1.77 -6.71 11.65
N GLY A 142 -2.04 -5.65 12.40
CA GLY A 142 -3.17 -4.76 12.19
C GLY A 142 -4.08 -4.70 13.41
N VAL A 143 -4.83 -3.61 13.53
CA VAL A 143 -5.86 -3.45 14.56
C VAL A 143 -7.09 -4.29 14.21
N ALA A 144 -7.89 -4.65 15.22
CA ALA A 144 -9.17 -5.27 14.97
C ALA A 144 -10.15 -4.26 14.31
N PRO A 145 -11.13 -4.71 13.51
CA PRO A 145 -12.05 -3.80 12.81
C PRO A 145 -12.81 -2.82 13.71
N ASP A 146 -13.10 -3.22 14.95
CA ASP A 146 -13.77 -2.42 15.99
C ASP A 146 -12.86 -1.39 16.67
N GLU A 147 -11.53 -1.56 16.56
CA GLU A 147 -10.55 -0.61 17.10
C GLU A 147 -10.16 0.49 16.09
N VAL A 148 -10.49 0.31 14.81
CA VAL A 148 -10.13 1.24 13.72
C VAL A 148 -10.61 2.66 14.00
N ALA A 149 -11.85 2.80 14.44
CA ALA A 149 -12.44 4.12 14.69
C ALA A 149 -11.74 4.87 15.83
N ALA A 150 -11.41 4.16 16.92
CA ALA A 150 -10.68 4.74 18.04
C ALA A 150 -9.30 5.23 17.60
N LEU A 151 -8.55 4.41 16.84
CA LEU A 151 -7.24 4.83 16.33
C LEU A 151 -7.36 6.00 15.34
N ALA A 152 -8.34 5.98 14.43
CA ALA A 152 -8.56 7.06 13.47
C ALA A 152 -8.86 8.41 14.15
N LEU A 153 -9.62 8.40 15.24
CA LEU A 153 -9.93 9.59 16.05
C LEU A 153 -8.69 10.19 16.71
N GLU A 154 -7.69 9.39 17.08
CA GLU A 154 -6.41 9.89 17.57
C GLU A 154 -5.55 10.44 16.42
N LEU A 155 -5.49 9.71 15.30
CA LEU A 155 -4.65 10.05 14.15
C LEU A 155 -5.05 11.38 13.49
N LYS A 156 -6.33 11.77 13.54
CA LYS A 156 -6.79 13.05 12.94
C LYS A 156 -6.12 14.29 13.57
N HIS A 157 -5.59 14.17 14.78
CA HIS A 157 -4.91 15.26 15.48
C HIS A 157 -3.42 15.40 15.12
N LEU A 158 -2.86 14.43 14.40
CA LEU A 158 -1.45 14.38 14.02
C LEU A 158 -1.20 15.17 12.73
N LYS A 159 -0.91 16.47 12.86
CA LYS A 159 -0.83 17.44 11.75
C LYS A 159 0.21 17.14 10.66
N ARG A 160 1.26 16.39 10.99
CA ARG A 160 2.30 15.97 10.02
C ARG A 160 1.96 14.64 9.34
N LEU A 161 0.82 14.04 9.69
CA LEU A 161 0.24 12.90 8.98
C LEU A 161 -1.06 13.33 8.30
N LYS A 162 -1.40 12.63 7.23
CA LYS A 162 -2.73 12.72 6.61
C LYS A 162 -3.32 11.32 6.57
N LEU A 163 -4.34 11.07 7.40
CA LEU A 163 -5.06 9.81 7.38
C LEU A 163 -5.87 9.70 6.08
N ARG A 164 -5.56 8.70 5.26
CA ARG A 164 -6.13 8.52 3.92
C ARG A 164 -7.00 7.30 3.77
N GLY A 165 -6.85 6.29 4.63
CA GLY A 165 -7.43 5.01 4.29
C GLY A 165 -7.18 3.88 5.25
N LEU A 166 -7.64 2.71 4.81
CA LEU A 166 -7.37 1.43 5.43
C LEU A 166 -6.49 0.57 4.51
N MET A 167 -5.76 -0.36 5.11
CA MET A 167 -4.99 -1.39 4.42
C MET A 167 -5.31 -2.74 5.04
N ALA A 168 -5.45 -3.78 4.22
CA ALA A 168 -5.50 -5.14 4.72
C ALA A 168 -4.68 -6.10 3.83
N ILE A 169 -4.22 -7.17 4.47
CA ILE A 169 -3.66 -8.36 3.83
C ILE A 169 -4.52 -9.54 4.33
N PRO A 170 -5.69 -9.77 3.71
CA PRO A 170 -6.59 -10.83 4.16
C PRO A 170 -5.96 -12.21 4.00
N GLN A 171 -6.55 -13.20 4.66
CA GLN A 171 -6.29 -14.60 4.33
C GLN A 171 -6.61 -14.84 2.85
N VAL A 172 -5.82 -15.70 2.22
CA VAL A 172 -6.19 -16.23 0.91
C VAL A 172 -7.25 -17.30 1.16
N LEU A 173 -8.43 -17.09 0.57
CA LEU A 173 -9.56 -18.01 0.61
C LEU A 173 -9.73 -18.63 -0.78
N ASP A 174 -10.04 -19.92 -0.82
CA ASP A 174 -10.27 -20.64 -2.08
C ASP A 174 -11.58 -20.22 -2.75
N ASP A 175 -12.58 -19.83 -1.95
CA ASP A 175 -13.86 -19.32 -2.45
C ASP A 175 -13.75 -17.82 -2.82
N PRO A 176 -13.91 -17.47 -4.12
CA PRO A 176 -13.89 -16.08 -4.56
C PRO A 176 -14.98 -15.21 -3.91
N ALA A 177 -16.13 -15.79 -3.56
CA ALA A 177 -17.21 -15.05 -2.90
C ALA A 177 -16.78 -14.64 -1.49
N ALA A 178 -16.32 -15.59 -0.66
CA ALA A 178 -15.77 -15.30 0.66
C ALA A 178 -14.56 -14.32 0.62
N GLN A 179 -13.68 -14.45 -0.39
CA GLN A 179 -12.59 -13.49 -0.58
C GLN A 179 -13.12 -12.07 -0.89
N SER A 180 -14.16 -11.97 -1.73
CA SER A 180 -14.81 -10.70 -2.06
C SER A 180 -15.48 -10.07 -0.84
N GLU A 181 -16.18 -10.87 -0.03
CA GLU A 181 -16.80 -10.42 1.22
C GLU A 181 -15.78 -9.84 2.20
N THR A 182 -14.57 -10.41 2.25
CA THR A 182 -13.49 -9.88 3.09
C THR A 182 -13.04 -8.48 2.65
N PHE A 183 -12.95 -8.21 1.34
CA PHE A 183 -12.67 -6.87 0.83
C PHE A 183 -13.84 -5.91 1.04
N ALA A 184 -15.08 -6.38 0.88
CA ALA A 184 -16.28 -5.60 1.16
C ALA A 184 -16.30 -5.16 2.64
N ALA A 185 -15.99 -6.06 3.57
CA ALA A 185 -15.91 -5.75 4.99
C ALA A 185 -14.91 -4.64 5.32
N LEU A 186 -13.76 -4.60 4.64
CA LEU A 186 -12.79 -3.49 4.80
C LEU A 186 -13.36 -2.16 4.30
N ARG A 187 -14.06 -2.16 3.15
CA ARG A 187 -14.74 -0.96 2.65
C ARG A 187 -15.79 -0.47 3.64
N GLU A 188 -16.65 -1.35 4.15
CA GLU A 188 -17.68 -0.96 5.10
C GLU A 188 -17.08 -0.44 6.41
N CYS A 189 -15.96 -1.01 6.88
CA CYS A 189 -15.20 -0.48 8.01
C CYS A 189 -14.70 0.95 7.76
N LEU A 190 -14.18 1.24 6.56
CA LEU A 190 -13.75 2.59 6.17
C LEU A 190 -14.94 3.56 6.17
N LEU A 191 -16.07 3.17 5.55
CA LEU A 191 -17.26 4.01 5.47
C LEU A 191 -17.84 4.30 6.86
N ALA A 192 -17.94 3.29 7.72
CA ALA A 192 -18.37 3.44 9.10
C ALA A 192 -17.44 4.39 9.87
N THR A 193 -16.13 4.24 9.71
CA THR A 193 -15.15 5.11 10.36
C THR A 193 -15.24 6.56 9.87
N ASN A 194 -15.43 6.79 8.57
CA ASN A 194 -15.63 8.14 8.02
C ASN A 194 -16.86 8.83 8.62
N ARG A 195 -17.96 8.11 8.84
CA ARG A 195 -19.15 8.67 9.51
C ARG A 195 -18.85 9.17 10.93
N LEU A 196 -17.95 8.49 11.65
CA LEU A 196 -17.53 8.86 13.01
C LEU A 196 -16.52 10.00 13.05
N LEU A 197 -15.65 10.12 12.04
CA LEU A 197 -14.67 11.21 11.94
C LEU A 197 -15.33 12.58 11.73
N GLY A 198 -16.52 12.61 11.13
CA GLY A 198 -17.32 13.80 10.89
C GLY A 198 -16.82 14.65 9.71
N SER A 199 -17.46 15.80 9.50
CA SER A 199 -17.12 16.71 8.38
C SER A 199 -15.68 17.22 8.49
N GLY A 200 -14.93 17.14 7.40
CA GLY A 200 -13.55 17.66 7.28
C GLY A 200 -12.44 16.61 7.37
N HIS A 201 -12.77 15.37 7.74
CA HIS A 201 -11.84 14.24 7.71
C HIS A 201 -12.48 13.10 6.92
N HIS A 202 -11.84 12.75 5.80
CA HIS A 202 -12.37 11.74 4.90
C HIS A 202 -11.24 10.84 4.40
N MET A 203 -11.34 9.56 4.72
CA MET A 203 -10.53 8.50 4.15
C MET A 203 -11.08 8.10 2.78
N ASP A 204 -10.23 8.12 1.76
CA ASP A 204 -10.56 7.86 0.37
C ASP A 204 -9.82 6.64 -0.23
N HIS A 205 -8.91 6.00 0.52
CA HIS A 205 -8.08 4.91 0.03
C HIS A 205 -8.36 3.56 0.73
N LEU A 206 -8.41 2.51 -0.09
CA LEU A 206 -8.38 1.11 0.33
C LEU A 206 -7.16 0.46 -0.31
N SER A 207 -6.14 0.19 0.50
CA SER A 207 -4.97 -0.57 0.09
C SER A 207 -5.23 -2.05 0.30
N MET A 208 -5.68 -2.73 -0.75
CA MET A 208 -6.02 -4.15 -0.73
C MET A 208 -5.93 -4.73 -2.15
N GLY A 209 -5.72 -6.04 -2.27
CA GLY A 209 -5.50 -6.70 -3.55
C GLY A 209 -4.02 -6.76 -3.97
N MET A 210 -3.67 -7.91 -4.52
CA MET A 210 -2.38 -8.34 -5.04
C MET A 210 -2.61 -9.06 -6.38
N SER A 211 -1.57 -9.66 -6.97
CA SER A 211 -1.64 -10.24 -8.33
C SER A 211 -2.80 -11.23 -8.54
N ALA A 212 -3.18 -12.00 -7.51
CA ALA A 212 -4.12 -13.11 -7.61
C ALA A 212 -5.59 -12.69 -7.39
N ASP A 213 -5.82 -11.59 -6.68
CA ASP A 213 -7.13 -11.18 -6.18
C ASP A 213 -7.45 -9.71 -6.54
N LEU A 214 -6.69 -9.10 -7.47
CA LEU A 214 -6.86 -7.69 -7.82
C LEU A 214 -8.25 -7.39 -8.38
N GLU A 215 -8.82 -8.26 -9.22
CA GLU A 215 -10.15 -8.03 -9.79
C GLU A 215 -11.21 -7.97 -8.69
N LEU A 216 -11.16 -8.90 -7.73
CA LEU A 216 -12.04 -8.93 -6.57
C LEU A 216 -11.86 -7.68 -5.71
N ALA A 217 -10.62 -7.28 -5.45
CA ALA A 217 -10.31 -6.08 -4.69
C ALA A 217 -10.82 -4.80 -5.38
N VAL A 218 -10.62 -4.67 -6.70
CA VAL A 218 -11.11 -3.53 -7.49
C VAL A 218 -12.64 -3.47 -7.46
N ALA A 219 -13.32 -4.61 -7.62
CA ALA A 219 -14.77 -4.72 -7.55
C ALA A 219 -15.33 -4.25 -6.20
N GLN A 220 -14.54 -4.36 -5.12
CA GLN A 220 -14.91 -3.91 -3.78
C GLN A 220 -14.34 -2.54 -3.39
N GLY A 221 -13.79 -1.78 -4.35
CA GLY A 221 -13.41 -0.38 -4.15
C GLY A 221 -11.94 -0.13 -3.82
N ALA A 222 -11.05 -1.11 -4.06
CA ALA A 222 -9.61 -0.90 -3.89
C ALA A 222 -9.11 0.32 -4.67
N SER A 223 -8.21 1.07 -4.04
CA SER A 223 -7.53 2.24 -4.61
C SER A 223 -6.03 1.97 -4.83
N TRP A 224 -5.41 1.12 -4.00
CA TRP A 224 -4.01 0.71 -4.15
C TRP A 224 -3.90 -0.80 -4.31
N LEU A 225 -3.49 -1.24 -5.51
CA LEU A 225 -3.30 -2.64 -5.87
C LEU A 225 -1.81 -2.98 -5.80
N ARG A 226 -1.42 -3.85 -4.87
CA ARG A 226 -0.01 -4.11 -4.52
C ARG A 226 0.55 -5.28 -5.33
N VAL A 227 1.24 -4.99 -6.43
CA VAL A 227 1.67 -6.03 -7.38
C VAL A 227 3.19 -6.08 -7.46
N GLY A 228 3.77 -7.25 -7.13
CA GLY A 228 5.22 -7.50 -7.20
C GLY A 228 5.57 -8.49 -8.31
N THR A 229 5.35 -9.79 -8.04
CA THR A 229 5.75 -10.90 -8.93
C THR A 229 5.24 -10.78 -10.36
N ALA A 230 4.03 -10.28 -10.57
CA ALA A 230 3.48 -10.13 -11.92
C ALA A 230 4.15 -9.02 -12.75
N ILE A 231 4.97 -8.15 -12.12
CA ILE A 231 5.75 -7.09 -12.78
C ILE A 231 7.22 -7.47 -12.85
N PHE A 232 7.82 -7.79 -11.71
CA PHE A 232 9.27 -7.97 -11.59
C PHE A 232 9.72 -9.43 -11.73
N GLY A 233 8.78 -10.37 -11.86
CA GLY A 233 9.06 -11.80 -11.92
C GLY A 233 9.42 -12.41 -10.56
N HIS A 234 10.00 -13.61 -10.61
CA HIS A 234 10.50 -14.31 -9.43
C HIS A 234 11.92 -13.85 -9.10
N ARG A 235 12.26 -13.88 -7.81
CA ARG A 235 13.60 -13.53 -7.32
C ARG A 235 14.61 -14.56 -7.84
N VAL A 236 15.82 -14.12 -8.16
CA VAL A 236 16.94 -14.96 -8.65
C VAL A 236 17.29 -16.12 -7.69
N GLY A 237 16.82 -16.12 -6.44
CA GLY A 237 16.99 -17.21 -5.47
C GLY A 237 15.80 -18.16 -5.27
N GLN A 238 14.67 -18.00 -5.97
CA GLN A 238 13.51 -18.91 -5.84
C GLN A 238 13.48 -20.03 -6.89
N ALA A 239 14.04 -19.81 -8.07
CA ALA A 239 14.05 -20.81 -9.14
C ALA A 239 14.78 -22.11 -8.75
N THR A 240 15.78 -22.02 -7.87
CA THR A 240 16.60 -23.16 -7.43
C THR A 240 15.92 -24.05 -6.39
N ARG A 241 14.80 -23.63 -5.78
CA ARG A 241 14.07 -24.45 -4.79
C ARG A 241 12.84 -25.18 -5.34
N ALA A 242 12.38 -24.80 -6.54
CA ALA A 242 11.22 -25.42 -7.18
C ALA A 242 11.57 -26.69 -7.98
N GLN A 243 12.85 -27.04 -8.11
CA GLN A 243 13.33 -28.26 -8.78
C GLN A 243 13.87 -29.32 -7.80
N THR A 244 13.63 -29.17 -6.49
CA THR A 244 14.09 -30.12 -5.46
C THR A 244 13.00 -30.53 -4.48
N ARG A 245 11.73 -30.52 -4.91
CA ARG A 245 10.63 -31.16 -4.20
C ARG A 245 9.87 -32.08 -5.14
#